data_AF-A0A4S4ABA9-F1
#
_entry.id   AF-A0A4S4ABA9-F1
#
_cell.length_a   1.000
_cell.length_b   1.000
_cell.length_c   1.000
_cell.angle_alpha   90.00
_cell.angle_beta   90.00
_cell.angle_gamma   90.00
#
_symmetry.space_group_name_H-M   'P 1'
#
loop_
_entity.id
_entity.type
_entity.pdbx_description
1 polymer ?
#
loop_
_entity_poly.entity_id
_entity_poly.type
_entity_poly.pdbx_seq_one_letter_code
_entity_poly.pdbx_strand_id
1 'polypeptide(L)'
;MADPCRVEGPAVISFSGGRTSGMMLRKILDSHGGQLPNDVRVLFANTGKEAPETLDLPHKEPYDRFAPLARIGISAADVATFWKQQPFDLRLPNIGGKTMHGNCDLCFLKPAAQVFSLIREQPERAIWWAAQERPADGKGDGNRFRNDRISYARMLELAQGGQGELFEFAEDVALEDCACTD
;
A
#
# COMPACT_ATOMS: atom_id res chain seq x y z
N MET A 1 2.19 32.70 2.74
CA MET A 1 1.71 31.46 2.09
C MET A 1 0.68 30.83 3.01
N ALA A 2 -0.43 30.33 2.48
CA ALA A 2 -1.38 29.54 3.26
C ALA A 2 -0.70 28.26 3.75
N ASP A 3 -1.01 27.84 4.98
CA ASP A 3 -0.51 26.58 5.55
C ASP A 3 -1.04 25.39 4.73
N PRO A 4 -0.18 24.63 4.05
CA PRO A 4 -0.61 23.53 3.19
C PRO A 4 -1.18 22.34 3.97
N CYS A 5 -1.02 22.25 5.29
CA CYS A 5 -1.68 21.21 6.09
C CYS A 5 -3.04 21.68 6.64
N ARG A 6 -3.41 22.94 6.43
CA ARG A 6 -4.70 23.47 6.86
C ARG A 6 -5.79 23.18 5.82
N VAL A 7 -6.42 22.03 5.99
CA VAL A 7 -7.56 21.58 5.17
C VAL A 7 -8.83 22.31 5.60
N GLU A 8 -9.43 23.08 4.71
CA GLU A 8 -10.73 23.73 4.91
C GLU A 8 -11.85 22.76 4.51
N GLY A 9 -12.99 22.85 5.20
CA GLY A 9 -14.15 22.02 4.93
C GLY A 9 -15.07 22.58 3.83
N PRO A 10 -15.97 21.75 3.28
CA PRO A 10 -16.16 20.33 3.59
C PRO A 10 -15.10 19.46 2.91
N ALA A 11 -14.50 18.51 3.64
CA ALA A 11 -13.44 17.65 3.11
C ALA A 11 -13.42 16.25 3.72
N VAL A 12 -12.87 15.30 2.95
CA VAL A 12 -12.58 13.95 3.42
C VAL A 12 -11.07 13.73 3.40
N ILE A 13 -10.51 13.31 4.54
CA ILE A 13 -9.11 12.91 4.66
C ILE A 13 -9.05 11.39 4.59
N SER A 14 -8.59 10.85 3.47
CA SER A 14 -8.34 9.41 3.35
C SER A 14 -7.14 9.00 4.22
N PHE A 15 -7.35 8.03 5.11
CA PHE A 15 -6.35 7.49 6.02
C PHE A 15 -6.21 5.98 5.76
N SER A 16 -5.00 5.52 5.43
CA SER A 16 -4.74 4.10 5.09
C SER A 16 -4.10 3.30 6.23
N GLY A 17 -3.85 3.94 7.38
CA GLY A 17 -3.20 3.32 8.54
C GLY A 17 -1.70 3.13 8.39
N GLY A 18 -1.12 3.50 7.26
CA GLY A 18 0.32 3.47 7.00
C GLY A 18 1.06 4.68 7.60
N ARG A 19 2.38 4.52 7.79
CA ARG A 19 3.28 5.52 8.39
C ARG A 19 3.17 6.92 7.76
N THR A 20 3.05 7.01 6.44
CA THR A 20 2.89 8.28 5.71
C THR A 20 1.53 8.93 5.97
N SER A 21 0.44 8.16 5.87
CA SER A 21 -0.92 8.68 6.13
C SER A 21 -1.11 9.12 7.59
N GLY A 22 -0.45 8.43 8.55
CA GLY A 22 -0.44 8.83 9.96
C GLY A 22 0.31 10.13 10.22
N MET A 23 1.47 10.31 9.57
CA MET A 23 2.21 11.58 9.63
C MET A 23 1.42 12.72 8.99
N MET A 24 0.75 12.47 7.85
CA MET A 24 -0.10 13.45 7.18
C MET A 24 -1.26 13.89 8.09
N LEU A 25 -2.00 12.94 8.67
CA LEU A 25 -3.11 13.24 9.57
C LEU A 25 -2.63 14.01 10.80
N ARG A 26 -1.45 13.65 11.37
CA ARG A 26 -0.88 14.39 12.50
C ARG A 26 -0.60 15.85 12.15
N LYS A 27 0.02 16.12 11.00
CA LYS A 27 0.29 17.50 10.54
C LYS A 27 -1.00 18.30 10.32
N ILE A 28 -2.03 17.68 9.75
CA ILE A 28 -3.33 18.34 9.56
C ILE A 28 -3.97 18.68 10.92
N LEU A 29 -3.89 17.78 11.91
CA LEU A 29 -4.36 18.03 13.26
C LEU A 29 -3.58 19.17 13.93
N ASP A 30 -2.25 19.18 13.83
CA ASP A 30 -1.42 20.24 14.40
C ASP A 30 -1.78 21.62 13.80
N SER A 31 -2.03 21.70 12.49
CA SER A 31 -2.49 22.91 11.78
C SER A 31 -3.89 23.40 12.21
N HIS A 32 -4.70 22.55 12.83
CA HIS A 32 -6.02 22.89 13.39
C HIS A 32 -6.03 22.92 14.93
N GLY A 33 -4.87 22.99 15.58
CA GLY A 33 -4.79 23.06 17.05
C GLY A 33 -5.22 21.77 17.75
N GLY A 34 -5.15 20.63 17.07
CA GLY A 34 -5.43 19.30 17.61
C GLY A 34 -6.84 18.76 17.34
N GLN A 35 -7.73 19.54 16.74
CA GLN A 35 -9.10 19.10 16.43
C GLN A 35 -9.53 19.53 15.03
N LEU A 36 -10.08 18.61 14.24
CA LEU A 36 -10.57 18.92 12.89
C LEU A 36 -11.89 19.70 12.93
N PRO A 37 -12.16 20.55 11.92
CA PRO A 37 -13.48 21.13 11.70
C PRO A 37 -14.57 20.05 11.55
N ASN A 38 -15.81 20.36 11.95
CA ASN A 38 -16.92 19.38 11.99
C ASN A 38 -17.29 18.76 10.63
N ASP A 39 -17.01 19.49 9.55
CA ASP A 39 -17.23 19.12 8.15
C ASP A 39 -15.99 18.57 7.45
N VAL A 40 -14.89 18.37 8.21
CA VAL A 40 -13.71 17.64 7.76
C VAL A 40 -13.69 16.28 8.44
N ARG A 41 -13.90 15.22 7.67
CA ARG A 41 -14.01 13.84 8.19
C ARG A 41 -12.80 13.02 7.78
N VAL A 42 -12.22 12.30 8.74
CA VAL A 42 -11.21 11.28 8.43
C VAL A 42 -11.94 10.02 8.03
N LEU A 43 -11.66 9.53 6.83
CA LEU A 43 -12.17 8.26 6.34
C LEU A 43 -11.03 7.26 6.33
N PHE A 44 -11.10 6.31 7.25
CA PHE A 44 -10.32 5.09 7.15
C PHE A 44 -11.13 4.08 6.36
N ALA A 45 -10.80 3.92 5.08
CA ALA A 45 -11.37 2.85 4.28
C ALA A 45 -10.72 1.53 4.74
N ASN A 46 -11.36 0.85 5.69
CA ASN A 46 -10.98 -0.51 6.06
C ASN A 46 -11.61 -1.47 5.05
N THR A 47 -10.77 -2.11 4.28
CA THR A 47 -11.18 -2.87 3.09
C THR A 47 -10.82 -4.34 3.22
N GLY A 48 -10.23 -4.69 4.37
CA GLY A 48 -9.83 -6.03 4.70
C GLY A 48 -8.64 -6.58 3.91
N LYS A 49 -8.23 -6.04 2.73
CA LYS A 49 -7.21 -6.68 1.83
C LYS A 49 -6.46 -5.84 0.75
N GLU A 50 -6.38 -4.50 0.79
CA GLU A 50 -5.85 -3.73 -0.37
C GLU A 50 -4.36 -3.31 -0.39
N ALA A 51 -3.76 -3.19 -1.57
CA ALA A 51 -2.71 -2.20 -1.80
C ALA A 51 -3.25 -1.10 -2.74
N PRO A 52 -2.63 0.08 -2.74
CA PRO A 52 -3.31 1.34 -3.03
C PRO A 52 -3.68 1.56 -4.50
N GLU A 53 -3.56 0.54 -5.39
CA GLU A 53 -3.94 0.52 -6.82
C GLU A 53 -5.39 0.75 -7.17
N THR A 54 -5.98 1.59 -6.35
CA THR A 54 -7.37 1.88 -6.24
C THR A 54 -7.67 3.40 -6.29
N LEU A 55 -6.74 4.26 -6.78
CA LEU A 55 -6.89 5.75 -6.77
C LEU A 55 -6.75 6.58 -8.09
N ASP A 56 -6.80 6.05 -9.32
CA ASP A 56 -6.49 6.85 -10.53
C ASP A 56 -7.17 6.43 -11.85
N LEU A 57 -8.48 6.18 -11.79
CA LEU A 57 -9.45 6.27 -12.91
C LEU A 57 -9.24 7.57 -13.73
N PRO A 58 -9.33 7.55 -15.08
CA PRO A 58 -9.19 8.76 -15.89
C PRO A 58 -10.16 9.88 -15.51
N HIS A 59 -9.59 11.08 -15.49
CA HIS A 59 -10.16 12.39 -15.18
C HIS A 59 -11.62 12.63 -15.66
N LYS A 60 -12.57 12.71 -14.70
CA LYS A 60 -13.85 13.45 -14.85
C LYS A 60 -14.63 13.73 -13.55
N GLU A 61 -13.96 13.84 -12.41
CA GLU A 61 -14.62 14.16 -11.12
C GLU A 61 -14.56 15.69 -10.83
N PRO A 62 -15.64 16.32 -10.31
CA PRO A 62 -15.72 17.78 -10.11
C PRO A 62 -15.01 18.29 -8.83
N TYR A 63 -14.01 17.59 -8.30
CA TYR A 63 -13.33 17.93 -7.05
C TYR A 63 -11.80 17.86 -7.16
N ASP A 64 -11.11 18.76 -6.47
CA ASP A 64 -9.64 18.85 -6.47
C ASP A 64 -8.99 17.78 -5.57
N ARG A 65 -7.91 17.16 -6.07
CA ARG A 65 -7.03 16.28 -5.28
C ARG A 65 -5.91 17.09 -4.64
N PHE A 66 -5.64 16.87 -3.36
CA PHE A 66 -4.67 17.64 -2.60
C PHE A 66 -3.63 16.73 -1.91
N ALA A 67 -2.35 16.91 -2.24
CA ALA A 67 -1.23 16.13 -1.70
C ALA A 67 -0.29 17.01 -0.84
N PRO A 68 -0.64 17.28 0.44
CA PRO A 68 0.03 18.30 1.25
C PRO A 68 1.49 17.96 1.55
N LEU A 69 1.83 16.70 1.85
CA LEU A 69 3.20 16.29 2.15
C LEU A 69 4.16 16.49 0.96
N ALA A 70 3.71 16.15 -0.24
CA ALA A 70 4.48 16.37 -1.45
C ALA A 70 4.70 17.87 -1.72
N ARG A 71 3.65 18.69 -1.48
CA ARG A 71 3.72 20.15 -1.64
C ARG A 71 4.71 20.84 -0.69
N ILE A 72 5.01 20.22 0.45
CA ILE A 72 6.04 20.69 1.39
C ILE A 72 7.37 19.93 1.29
N GLY A 73 7.56 19.11 0.25
CA GLY A 73 8.82 18.41 -0.01
C GLY A 73 9.18 17.32 1.01
N ILE A 74 8.21 16.75 1.73
CA ILE A 74 8.44 15.67 2.69
C ILE A 74 8.76 14.36 1.93
N SER A 75 9.91 13.78 2.26
CA SER A 75 10.41 12.52 1.70
C SER A 75 10.16 11.31 2.61
N ALA A 76 10.42 10.10 2.12
CA ALA A 76 10.37 8.88 2.92
C ALA A 76 11.36 8.90 4.11
N ALA A 77 12.49 9.59 3.98
CA ALA A 77 13.46 9.76 5.06
C ALA A 77 12.91 10.65 6.19
N ASP A 78 12.14 11.69 5.84
CA ASP A 78 11.48 12.56 6.81
C ASP A 78 10.40 11.79 7.59
N VAL A 79 9.63 10.95 6.89
CA VAL A 79 8.64 10.05 7.51
C VAL A 79 9.34 9.09 8.49
N ALA A 80 10.45 8.46 8.09
CA ALA A 80 11.20 7.59 8.97
C ALA A 80 11.74 8.32 10.21
N THR A 81 12.20 9.56 10.05
CA THR A 81 12.71 10.40 11.14
C THR A 81 11.60 10.78 12.12
N PHE A 82 10.43 11.17 11.62
CA PHE A 82 9.26 11.46 12.45
C PHE A 82 8.86 10.29 13.35
N TRP A 83 8.82 9.07 12.79
CA TRP A 83 8.43 7.87 13.55
C TRP A 83 9.46 7.46 14.61
N LYS A 84 10.76 7.71 14.38
CA LYS A 84 11.81 7.47 15.40
C LYS A 84 11.66 8.35 16.64
N GLN A 85 10.97 9.49 16.53
CA GLN A 85 10.80 10.46 17.61
C GLN A 85 9.50 10.25 18.40
N GLN A 86 8.63 9.33 17.98
CA GLN A 86 7.38 9.07 18.69
C GLN A 86 7.63 8.26 19.96
N PRO A 87 6.82 8.46 21.03
CA PRO A 87 6.96 7.71 22.27
C PRO A 87 6.53 6.23 22.14
N PHE A 88 6.13 5.81 20.94
CA PHE A 88 5.74 4.45 20.60
C PHE A 88 6.25 4.10 19.20
N ASP A 89 6.52 2.82 18.95
CA ASP A 89 6.87 2.31 17.62
C ASP A 89 5.81 1.30 17.18
N LEU A 90 5.46 1.35 15.89
CA LEU A 90 4.56 0.39 15.26
C LEU A 90 5.18 -1.01 15.18
N ARG A 91 6.48 -1.14 15.48
CA ARG A 91 7.27 -2.40 15.46
C ARG A 91 7.21 -3.11 14.11
N LEU A 92 6.99 -2.34 13.03
CA LEU A 92 7.04 -2.84 11.67
C LEU A 92 8.47 -2.66 11.12
N PRO A 93 9.15 -3.75 10.69
CA PRO A 93 10.50 -3.69 10.11
C PRO A 93 10.59 -2.68 8.97
N ASN A 94 11.56 -1.76 9.04
CA ASN A 94 11.85 -0.79 8.00
C ASN A 94 13.24 -1.08 7.42
N ILE A 95 13.28 -1.52 6.16
CA ILE A 95 14.50 -1.85 5.44
C ILE A 95 14.64 -0.84 4.30
N GLY A 96 15.64 0.04 4.40
CA GLY A 96 15.90 1.05 3.36
C GLY A 96 14.77 2.06 3.11
N GLY A 97 13.99 2.40 4.14
CA GLY A 97 12.83 3.30 4.01
C GLY A 97 11.53 2.61 3.65
N LYS A 98 11.55 1.30 3.34
CA LYS A 98 10.37 0.50 3.00
C LYS A 98 9.96 -0.38 4.17
N THR A 99 8.67 -0.34 4.49
CA THR A 99 8.08 -1.25 5.48
C THR A 99 7.60 -2.51 4.76
N MET A 100 8.33 -3.62 4.90
CA MET A 100 8.02 -4.85 4.17
C MET A 100 6.67 -5.44 4.59
N HIS A 101 6.39 -5.38 5.89
CA HIS A 101 5.12 -5.76 6.53
C HIS A 101 4.17 -4.56 6.57
N GLY A 102 3.66 -4.18 5.40
CA GLY A 102 2.62 -3.18 5.30
C GLY A 102 1.31 -3.65 5.94
N ASN A 103 0.29 -2.80 5.84
CA ASN A 103 -1.09 -3.16 6.21
C ASN A 103 -1.62 -4.40 5.46
N CYS A 104 -1.10 -4.69 4.27
CA CYS A 104 -1.48 -5.86 3.47
C CYS A 104 -0.32 -6.84 3.26
N ASP A 105 -0.66 -8.13 3.36
CA ASP A 105 0.27 -9.26 3.43
C ASP A 105 0.96 -9.52 2.09
N LEU A 106 0.26 -10.10 1.12
CA LEU A 106 0.79 -10.53 -0.17
C LEU A 106 0.14 -9.78 -1.32
N CYS A 107 -0.28 -8.53 -1.11
CA CYS A 107 -1.00 -7.79 -2.13
C CYS A 107 -0.22 -7.75 -3.45
N PHE A 108 -0.93 -7.93 -4.56
CA PHE A 108 -0.37 -8.13 -5.90
C PHE A 108 0.40 -6.91 -6.46
N LEU A 109 0.42 -5.85 -5.69
CA LEU A 109 0.99 -4.56 -6.03
C LEU A 109 2.44 -4.44 -5.54
N LYS A 110 2.78 -5.25 -4.53
CA LYS A 110 4.16 -5.50 -4.15
C LYS A 110 4.91 -6.20 -5.30
N PRO A 111 6.21 -5.91 -5.50
CA PRO A 111 7.05 -6.69 -6.40
C PRO A 111 7.04 -8.18 -6.03
N ALA A 112 7.14 -9.07 -7.01
CA ALA A 112 7.16 -10.51 -6.81
C ALA A 112 8.26 -10.95 -5.84
N ALA A 113 9.45 -10.34 -5.90
CA ALA A 113 10.53 -10.66 -4.96
C ALA A 113 10.14 -10.38 -3.50
N GLN A 114 9.39 -9.29 -3.25
CA GLN A 114 8.87 -8.98 -1.91
C GLN A 114 7.75 -9.96 -1.53
N VAL A 115 6.80 -10.23 -2.43
CA VAL A 115 5.73 -11.20 -2.20
C VAL A 115 6.31 -12.57 -1.87
N PHE A 116 7.24 -13.05 -2.68
CA PHE A 116 7.90 -14.33 -2.51
C PHE A 116 8.70 -14.40 -1.20
N SER A 117 9.41 -13.33 -0.82
CA SER A 117 10.09 -13.24 0.48
C SER A 117 9.11 -13.42 1.66
N LEU A 118 7.93 -12.78 1.58
CA LEU A 118 6.88 -12.89 2.60
C LEU A 118 6.20 -14.27 2.61
N ILE A 119 6.09 -14.93 1.45
CA ILE A 119 5.60 -16.31 1.34
C ILE A 119 6.62 -17.28 1.94
N ARG A 120 7.91 -17.08 1.72
CA ARG A 120 8.97 -17.92 2.33
C ARG A 120 8.99 -17.82 3.85
N GLU A 121 8.72 -16.63 4.38
CA GLU A 121 8.59 -16.42 5.82
C GLU A 121 7.35 -17.11 6.39
N GLN A 122 6.20 -16.97 5.72
CA GLN A 122 4.93 -17.52 6.18
C GLN A 122 4.09 -18.06 5.00
N PRO A 123 4.32 -19.32 4.55
CA PRO A 123 3.73 -19.87 3.34
C PRO A 123 2.21 -19.94 3.35
N GLU A 124 1.59 -20.12 4.51
CA GLU A 124 0.14 -20.20 4.68
C GLU A 124 -0.59 -18.94 4.22
N ARG A 125 0.08 -17.78 4.20
CA ARG A 125 -0.49 -16.54 3.66
C ARG A 125 -0.91 -16.72 2.21
N ALA A 126 -0.14 -17.46 1.40
CA ALA A 126 -0.37 -17.64 -0.02
C ALA A 126 -1.56 -18.55 -0.36
N ILE A 127 -2.06 -19.35 0.59
CA ILE A 127 -3.12 -20.33 0.35
C ILE A 127 -4.38 -19.66 -0.20
N TRP A 128 -4.81 -18.55 0.42
CA TRP A 128 -5.99 -17.84 -0.03
C TRP A 128 -5.78 -17.18 -1.39
N TRP A 129 -4.60 -16.58 -1.61
CA TRP A 129 -4.26 -15.90 -2.86
C TRP A 129 -4.20 -16.89 -4.03
N ALA A 130 -3.52 -18.02 -3.84
CA ALA A 130 -3.48 -19.12 -4.80
C ALA A 130 -4.89 -19.69 -5.08
N ALA A 131 -5.77 -19.71 -4.07
CA ALA A 131 -7.14 -20.14 -4.25
C ALA A 131 -7.97 -19.19 -5.11
N GLN A 132 -7.73 -17.88 -5.04
CA GLN A 132 -8.41 -16.89 -5.89
C GLN A 132 -7.94 -16.95 -7.34
N GLU A 133 -6.67 -17.30 -7.57
CA GLU A 133 -6.10 -17.49 -8.91
C GLU A 133 -6.44 -18.86 -9.53
N ARG A 134 -7.48 -19.56 -9.07
CA ARG A 134 -7.94 -20.80 -9.73
C ARG A 134 -8.98 -20.50 -10.82
N PRO A 135 -8.74 -20.88 -12.09
CA PRO A 135 -9.70 -20.68 -13.17
C PRO A 135 -10.94 -21.56 -12.96
N ALA A 136 -12.12 -21.02 -13.25
CA ALA A 136 -13.40 -21.72 -13.08
C ALA A 136 -13.59 -22.88 -14.08
N ASP A 137 -13.02 -22.75 -15.29
CA ASP A 137 -13.12 -23.71 -16.39
C ASP A 137 -11.78 -24.40 -16.73
N GLY A 138 -10.73 -24.12 -15.94
CA GLY A 138 -9.39 -24.67 -16.14
C GLY A 138 -8.62 -24.09 -17.32
N LYS A 139 -9.10 -22.99 -17.94
CA LYS A 139 -8.47 -22.43 -19.15
C LYS A 139 -8.11 -20.95 -18.99
N GLY A 140 -6.92 -20.61 -19.46
CA GLY A 140 -6.42 -19.24 -19.51
C GLY A 140 -5.97 -18.68 -18.15
N ASP A 141 -5.52 -17.43 -18.16
CA ASP A 141 -4.94 -16.73 -17.01
C ASP A 141 -5.77 -15.50 -16.57
N GLY A 142 -7.00 -15.35 -17.06
CA GLY A 142 -7.85 -14.16 -16.82
C GLY A 142 -8.31 -13.98 -15.38
N ASN A 143 -8.04 -14.97 -14.52
CA ASN A 143 -8.38 -14.98 -13.10
C ASN A 143 -7.16 -14.75 -12.20
N ARG A 144 -5.97 -14.51 -12.78
CA ARG A 144 -4.78 -14.10 -12.02
C ARG A 144 -4.89 -12.64 -11.60
N PHE A 145 -4.33 -12.30 -10.45
CA PHE A 145 -4.22 -10.89 -10.05
C PHE A 145 -3.23 -10.14 -10.95
N ARG A 146 -2.20 -10.85 -11.42
CA ARG A 146 -1.18 -10.37 -12.34
C ARG A 146 -0.75 -11.50 -13.28
N ASN A 147 -0.78 -11.23 -14.58
CA ASN A 147 -0.41 -12.20 -15.62
C ASN A 147 1.04 -12.05 -16.10
N ASP A 148 1.72 -10.98 -15.67
CA ASP A 148 3.10 -10.65 -16.00
C ASP A 148 4.13 -11.30 -15.05
N ARG A 149 3.68 -12.16 -14.14
CA ARG A 149 4.53 -12.94 -13.23
C ARG A 149 3.94 -14.30 -12.88
N ILE A 150 4.73 -15.14 -12.22
CA ILE A 150 4.28 -16.44 -11.75
C ILE A 150 3.13 -16.30 -10.73
N SER A 151 2.23 -17.27 -10.70
CA SER A 151 1.07 -17.27 -9.80
C SER A 151 1.47 -17.45 -8.34
N TYR A 152 0.58 -17.07 -7.42
CA TYR A 152 0.74 -17.36 -5.99
C TYR A 152 0.86 -18.86 -5.71
N ALA A 153 0.16 -19.69 -6.50
CA ALA A 153 0.27 -21.14 -6.41
C ALA A 153 1.70 -21.62 -6.73
N ARG A 154 2.30 -21.06 -7.78
CA ARG A 154 3.69 -21.38 -8.15
C ARG A 154 4.69 -20.83 -7.13
N MET A 155 4.47 -19.61 -6.62
CA MET A 155 5.29 -19.05 -5.54
C MET A 155 5.23 -19.91 -4.27
N LEU A 156 4.05 -20.40 -3.90
CA LEU A 156 3.88 -21.28 -2.73
C LEU A 156 4.60 -22.62 -2.93
N GLU A 157 4.48 -23.23 -4.10
CA GLU A 157 5.17 -24.48 -4.45
C GLU A 157 6.69 -24.30 -4.37
N LEU A 158 7.23 -23.24 -4.97
CA LEU A 158 8.66 -22.93 -4.93
C LEU A 158 9.17 -22.69 -3.50
N ALA A 159 8.41 -21.95 -2.69
CA ALA A 159 8.75 -21.66 -1.31
C ALA A 159 8.78 -22.93 -0.43
N GLN A 160 7.91 -23.91 -0.71
CA GLN A 160 7.81 -25.17 0.02
C GLN A 160 8.77 -26.25 -0.51
N GLY A 161 9.06 -26.24 -1.81
CA GLY A 161 9.82 -27.27 -2.51
C GLY A 161 11.36 -27.16 -2.39
N GLY A 162 11.87 -26.10 -1.74
CA GLY A 162 13.31 -25.92 -1.51
C GLY A 162 14.14 -25.64 -2.77
N GLN A 163 13.50 -25.42 -3.92
CA GLN A 163 14.20 -25.05 -5.15
C GLN A 163 14.59 -23.58 -5.09
N GLY A 164 15.91 -23.32 -5.08
CA GLY A 164 16.46 -21.97 -5.07
C GLY A 164 16.17 -21.21 -6.38
N GLU A 165 16.11 -19.89 -6.26
CA GLU A 165 15.82 -18.93 -7.35
C GLU A 165 16.76 -19.14 -8.53
N LEU A 166 16.23 -19.67 -9.64
CA LEU A 166 16.81 -19.44 -10.95
C LEU A 166 15.94 -18.40 -11.68
N PHE A 167 16.29 -17.13 -11.50
CA PHE A 167 16.09 -16.05 -12.49
C PHE A 167 14.64 -15.59 -12.85
N GLU A 168 13.59 -15.91 -12.08
CA GLU A 168 12.20 -15.55 -12.50
C GLU A 168 11.71 -14.13 -12.12
N PHE A 169 12.41 -13.38 -11.26
CA PHE A 169 11.89 -12.09 -10.73
C PHE A 169 12.71 -10.84 -11.07
N ALA A 170 13.78 -10.97 -11.86
CA ALA A 170 14.73 -9.87 -12.10
C ALA A 170 14.12 -8.67 -12.85
N GLU A 171 13.00 -8.88 -13.56
CA GLU A 171 12.32 -7.84 -14.35
C GLU A 171 11.00 -7.36 -13.71
N ASP A 172 10.57 -7.91 -12.56
CA ASP A 172 9.32 -7.49 -11.90
C ASP A 172 9.54 -6.28 -10.99
N VAL A 173 8.96 -5.15 -11.39
CA VAL A 173 8.92 -3.92 -10.61
C VAL A 173 7.62 -3.83 -9.79
N ALA A 174 7.64 -3.05 -8.71
CA ALA A 174 6.40 -2.71 -8.01
C ALA A 174 5.43 -2.08 -9.03
N LEU A 175 4.14 -2.39 -8.93
CA LEU A 175 3.17 -1.48 -9.52
C LEU A 175 3.26 -0.19 -8.69
N GLU A 176 3.55 0.91 -9.37
CA GLU A 176 3.62 2.24 -8.74
C GLU A 176 2.27 2.93 -8.84
N ASP A 177 1.50 2.61 -9.88
CA ASP A 177 0.26 3.28 -10.22
C ASP A 177 -0.92 2.65 -9.56
N CYS A 178 -1.00 3.11 -8.34
CA CYS A 178 -2.03 2.95 -7.41
C CYS A 178 -3.39 3.52 -7.91
N ALA A 179 -3.96 2.92 -8.96
CA ALA A 179 -5.12 3.46 -9.63
C ALA A 179 -6.32 2.52 -9.86
N CYS A 180 -7.43 2.66 -9.10
CA CYS A 180 -8.73 2.04 -9.41
C CYS A 180 -9.15 2.82 -10.61
N THR A 181 -8.91 2.22 -11.76
CA THR A 181 -9.36 2.60 -13.07
C THR A 181 -10.43 1.57 -13.46
N ASP A 182 -11.69 1.95 -13.63
CA ASP A 182 -12.57 1.30 -14.62
C ASP A 182 -11.97 1.49 -16.03
#